data_AF-A0A1G6SZ31-F1
#
_entry.id   AF-A0A1G6SZ31-F1
#
_cell.length_a   1.000
_cell.length_b   1.000
_cell.length_c   1.000
_cell.angle_alpha   90.00
_cell.angle_beta   90.00
_cell.angle_gamma   90.00
#
_symmetry.space_group_name_H-M   'P 1'
#
loop_
_entity.id
_entity.type
_entity.pdbx_description
1 polymer ?
#
loop_
_entity_poly.entity_id
_entity_poly.type
_entity_poly.pdbx_seq_one_letter_code
_entity_poly.pdbx_strand_id
1 'polypeptide(L)'
;MTETTTLRLWRALAERPLGPRLFSAAACLRVPYFRTILPTVIDMRPGRGEVRAPLWWGVHNHIGTFHAIAACNLAEIAMGMLAEATVPTSHRWIPKGMTVDYTAKAKTGLRAVAEVESIPDFGPTPIDLPVPVSIRDKAGVEVVRAVITVRVSPR
;
A
#
# COMPACT_ATOMS: atom_id res chain seq x y z
N MET A 1 -2.18 -0.10 22.57
CA MET A 1 -2.69 -0.87 21.41
C MET A 1 -1.71 -2.00 21.14
N THR A 2 -2.18 -3.24 21.06
CA THR A 2 -1.36 -4.36 20.61
C THR A 2 -1.06 -4.21 19.12
N GLU A 3 0.22 -4.32 18.76
CA GLU A 3 0.70 -4.17 17.38
C GLU A 3 0.45 -5.45 16.57
N THR A 4 0.17 -5.29 15.28
CA THR A 4 0.07 -6.43 14.37
C THR A 4 1.42 -7.13 14.26
N THR A 5 1.40 -8.44 13.96
CA THR A 5 2.63 -9.18 13.65
C THR A 5 3.36 -8.59 12.46
N THR A 6 2.62 -8.06 11.48
CA THR A 6 3.16 -7.37 10.31
C THR A 6 3.96 -6.12 10.71
N LEU A 7 3.40 -5.23 11.54
CA LEU A 7 4.09 -4.02 11.99
C LEU A 7 5.33 -4.34 12.83
N ARG A 8 5.25 -5.35 13.72
CA ARG A 8 6.40 -5.80 14.52
C ARG A 8 7.53 -6.32 13.64
N LEU A 9 7.20 -7.14 12.63
CA LEU A 9 8.17 -7.66 11.67
C LEU A 9 8.80 -6.53 10.85
N TRP A 10 7.99 -5.56 10.39
CA TRP A 10 8.49 -4.39 9.69
C TRP A 10 9.51 -3.63 10.54
N ARG A 11 9.17 -3.26 11.78
CA ARG A 11 10.09 -2.52 12.67
C ARG A 11 11.39 -3.27 12.94
N ALA A 12 11.34 -4.59 13.09
CA ALA A 12 12.53 -5.41 13.31
C ALA A 12 13.48 -5.46 12.08
N LEU A 13 12.93 -5.28 10.87
CA LEU A 13 13.67 -5.39 9.62
C LEU A 13 14.03 -4.03 9.00
N ALA A 14 13.21 -2.99 9.16
CA ALA A 14 13.31 -1.73 8.41
C ALA A 14 14.68 -1.04 8.54
N GLU A 15 15.32 -1.15 9.71
CA GLU A 15 16.62 -0.54 9.99
C GLU A 15 17.81 -1.39 9.50
N ARG A 16 17.57 -2.64 9.07
CA ARG A 16 18.63 -3.54 8.64
C ARG A 16 18.93 -3.35 7.15
N PRO A 17 20.20 -3.48 6.73
CA PRO A 17 20.54 -3.58 5.31
C PRO A 17 19.70 -4.69 4.63
N LEU A 18 19.07 -4.38 3.50
CA LEU A 18 18.14 -5.26 2.77
C LEU A 18 16.85 -5.65 3.50
N GLY A 19 16.65 -5.22 4.74
CA GLY A 19 15.48 -5.57 5.55
C GLY A 19 14.14 -5.22 4.88
N PRO A 20 13.97 -4.03 4.28
CA PRO A 20 12.77 -3.72 3.51
C PRO A 20 12.51 -4.67 2.33
N ARG A 21 13.56 -5.19 1.67
CA ARG A 21 13.43 -6.17 0.60
C ARG A 21 13.03 -7.54 1.12
N LEU A 22 13.62 -7.99 2.24
CA LEU A 22 13.24 -9.23 2.91
C LEU A 22 11.79 -9.19 3.38
N PHE A 23 11.38 -8.09 4.00
CA PHE A 23 9.99 -7.86 4.39
C PHE A 23 9.05 -7.92 3.18
N SER A 24 9.40 -7.23 2.10
CA SER A 24 8.59 -7.22 0.87
C SER A 24 8.48 -8.61 0.22
N ALA A 25 9.55 -9.40 0.26
CA ALA A 25 9.54 -10.79 -0.19
C ALA A 25 8.59 -11.64 0.68
N ALA A 26 8.66 -11.50 2.00
CA ALA A 26 7.73 -12.18 2.91
C ALA A 26 6.27 -11.78 2.68
N ALA A 27 6.00 -10.49 2.45
CA ALA A 27 4.67 -10.00 2.08
C ALA A 27 4.17 -10.63 0.77
N CYS A 28 5.04 -10.75 -0.24
CA CYS A 28 4.71 -11.42 -1.52
C CYS A 28 4.52 -12.93 -1.37
N LEU A 29 5.19 -13.59 -0.42
CA LEU A 29 4.94 -15.01 -0.13
C LEU A 29 3.56 -15.21 0.51
N ARG A 30 3.16 -14.29 1.40
CA ARG A 30 1.84 -14.33 2.05
C ARG A 30 0.70 -13.96 1.10
N VAL A 31 0.91 -12.99 0.21
CA VAL A 31 -0.06 -12.53 -0.78
C VAL A 31 0.57 -12.63 -2.17
N PRO A 32 0.47 -13.80 -2.84
CA PRO A 32 1.20 -14.09 -4.08
C PRO A 32 0.96 -13.11 -5.21
N TYR A 33 -0.22 -12.49 -5.29
CA TYR A 33 -0.53 -11.55 -6.39
C TYR A 33 0.33 -10.29 -6.34
N PHE A 34 0.81 -9.85 -5.17
CA PHE A 34 1.71 -8.69 -5.07
C PHE A 34 3.03 -8.91 -5.79
N ARG A 35 3.51 -10.15 -5.94
CA ARG A 35 4.77 -10.43 -6.65
C ARG A 35 4.75 -9.98 -8.11
N THR A 36 3.57 -9.83 -8.71
CA THR A 36 3.40 -9.42 -10.11
C THR A 36 3.91 -8.01 -10.39
N ILE A 37 4.05 -7.16 -9.37
CA ILE A 37 4.54 -5.78 -9.51
C ILE A 37 5.92 -5.54 -8.90
N LEU A 38 6.58 -6.60 -8.39
CA LEU A 38 7.88 -6.53 -7.70
C LEU A 38 7.97 -5.38 -6.67
N PRO A 39 7.03 -5.32 -5.70
CA PRO A 39 6.92 -4.19 -4.80
C PRO A 39 8.06 -4.19 -3.77
N THR A 40 8.43 -3.01 -3.33
CA THR A 40 9.31 -2.80 -2.17
C THR A 40 8.64 -1.82 -1.22
N VAL A 41 8.28 -2.29 -0.02
CA VAL A 41 7.78 -1.45 1.08
C VAL A 41 8.93 -0.58 1.58
N ILE A 42 8.69 0.72 1.70
CA ILE A 42 9.70 1.74 2.06
C ILE A 42 9.40 2.34 3.43
N ASP A 43 8.13 2.55 3.76
CA ASP A 43 7.68 3.04 5.06
C ASP A 43 6.37 2.35 5.44
N MET A 44 6.22 2.07 6.72
CA MET A 44 5.01 1.50 7.32
C MET A 44 4.96 1.94 8.78
N ARG A 45 4.01 2.81 9.08
CA ARG A 45 3.78 3.37 10.42
C ARG A 45 2.29 3.74 10.58
N PRO A 46 1.78 3.93 11.81
CA PRO A 46 0.40 4.33 12.00
C PRO A 46 0.06 5.57 11.15
N GLY A 47 -1.02 5.47 10.38
CA GLY A 47 -1.50 6.50 9.45
C GLY A 47 -0.80 6.54 8.08
N ARG A 48 0.24 5.71 7.83
CA ARG A 48 1.02 5.80 6.59
C ARG A 48 1.60 4.47 6.10
N GLY A 49 1.49 4.22 4.79
CA GLY A 49 2.14 3.13 4.08
C GLY A 49 2.75 3.61 2.76
N GLU A 50 4.00 3.25 2.50
CA GLU A 50 4.71 3.65 1.28
C GLU A 50 5.34 2.44 0.60
N VAL A 51 5.10 2.31 -0.71
CA VAL A 51 5.60 1.20 -1.52
C VAL A 51 6.08 1.71 -2.86
N ARG A 52 7.16 1.11 -3.38
CA ARG A 52 7.68 1.37 -4.73
C ARG A 52 7.58 0.12 -5.59
N ALA A 53 7.43 0.31 -6.89
CA ALA A 53 7.51 -0.77 -7.88
C ALA A 53 8.34 -0.32 -9.10
N PRO A 54 9.23 -1.18 -9.63
CA PRO A 54 9.97 -0.86 -10.84
C PRO A 54 9.05 -0.91 -12.07
N LEU A 55 9.40 -0.16 -13.13
CA LEU A 55 8.86 -0.42 -14.45
C LEU A 55 9.68 -1.56 -15.07
N TRP A 56 9.01 -2.63 -15.44
CA TRP A 56 9.60 -3.80 -16.07
C TRP A 56 8.57 -4.46 -16.98
N TRP A 57 9.03 -5.35 -17.87
CA TRP A 57 8.19 -5.92 -18.92
C TRP A 57 6.90 -6.59 -18.41
N GLY A 58 6.92 -7.18 -17.20
CA GLY A 58 5.75 -7.82 -16.59
C GLY A 58 4.64 -6.85 -16.14
N VAL A 59 4.91 -5.55 -16.07
CA VAL A 59 3.92 -4.51 -15.73
C VAL A 59 3.69 -3.52 -16.87
N HIS A 60 4.11 -3.84 -18.09
CA HIS A 60 3.82 -3.00 -19.25
C HIS A 60 2.36 -3.13 -19.68
N ASN A 61 1.78 -2.02 -20.15
CA ASN A 61 0.58 -2.04 -20.98
C ASN A 61 0.95 -2.08 -22.47
N HIS A 62 -0.07 -2.06 -23.33
CA HIS A 62 0.07 -2.10 -24.80
C HIS A 62 0.83 -0.91 -25.41
N ILE A 63 1.08 0.17 -24.65
CA ILE A 63 1.91 1.32 -25.08
C ILE A 63 3.26 1.39 -24.34
N GLY A 64 3.66 0.33 -23.64
CA GLY A 64 4.97 0.25 -22.97
C GLY A 64 5.12 1.12 -21.72
N THR A 65 4.03 1.56 -21.11
CA THR A 65 4.05 2.29 -19.81
C THR A 65 3.59 1.39 -18.67
N PHE A 66 3.75 1.83 -17.43
CA PHE A 66 3.27 1.12 -16.25
C PHE A 66 1.75 0.88 -16.37
N HIS A 67 1.32 -0.38 -16.23
CA HIS A 67 -0.06 -0.80 -16.45
C HIS A 67 -0.99 -0.23 -15.38
N ALA A 68 -2.16 0.25 -15.79
CA ALA A 68 -3.17 0.86 -14.92
C ALA A 68 -3.52 -0.05 -13.72
N ILE A 69 -3.86 -1.32 -13.98
CA ILE A 69 -4.19 -2.29 -12.93
C ILE A 69 -2.98 -2.69 -12.08
N ALA A 70 -1.76 -2.63 -12.62
CA ALA A 70 -0.56 -2.82 -11.81
C ALA A 70 -0.36 -1.65 -10.84
N ALA A 71 -0.71 -0.42 -11.25
CA ALA A 71 -0.72 0.73 -10.37
C ALA A 71 -1.81 0.62 -9.28
N CYS A 72 -2.99 0.05 -9.61
CA CYS A 72 -4.00 -0.30 -8.60
C CYS A 72 -3.46 -1.33 -7.59
N ASN A 73 -2.75 -2.37 -8.07
CA ASN A 73 -2.12 -3.34 -7.19
C ASN A 73 -1.07 -2.68 -6.26
N LEU A 74 -0.34 -1.69 -6.78
CA LEU A 74 0.60 -0.89 -5.99
C LEU A 74 -0.11 -0.01 -4.94
N ALA A 75 -1.28 0.54 -5.28
CA ALA A 75 -2.11 1.28 -4.32
C ALA A 75 -2.63 0.37 -3.20
N GLU A 76 -3.10 -0.82 -3.57
CA GLU A 76 -3.66 -1.81 -2.65
C GLU A 76 -2.64 -2.24 -1.60
N ILE A 77 -1.39 -2.55 -2.00
CA ILE A 77 -0.35 -2.91 -1.04
C ILE A 77 0.02 -1.73 -0.13
N ALA A 78 0.09 -0.50 -0.65
CA ALA A 78 0.40 0.68 0.16
C ALA A 78 -0.68 0.95 1.22
N MET A 79 -1.95 0.90 0.82
CA MET A 79 -3.09 0.97 1.74
C MET A 79 -3.05 -0.19 2.75
N GLY A 80 -2.76 -1.41 2.31
CA GLY A 80 -2.67 -2.57 3.20
C GLY A 80 -1.59 -2.41 4.27
N MET A 81 -0.42 -1.88 3.91
CA MET A 81 0.64 -1.56 4.88
C MET A 81 0.18 -0.49 5.88
N LEU A 82 -0.53 0.55 5.43
CA LEU A 82 -1.14 1.53 6.33
C LEU A 82 -2.12 0.85 7.29
N ALA A 83 -3.04 0.02 6.77
CA ALA A 83 -4.07 -0.63 7.58
C ALA A 83 -3.46 -1.58 8.62
N GLU A 84 -2.48 -2.40 8.23
CA GLU A 84 -1.73 -3.27 9.14
C GLU A 84 -0.97 -2.50 10.22
N ALA A 85 -0.55 -1.26 9.94
CA ALA A 85 0.15 -0.42 10.92
C ALA A 85 -0.79 0.38 11.83
N THR A 86 -2.02 0.63 11.40
CA THR A 86 -2.94 1.60 12.02
C THR A 86 -4.06 0.92 12.79
N VAL A 87 -4.64 -0.15 12.25
CA VAL A 87 -5.80 -0.82 12.83
C VAL A 87 -5.34 -1.67 14.02
N PRO A 88 -5.91 -1.49 15.23
CA PRO A 88 -5.53 -2.28 16.40
C PRO A 88 -5.90 -3.75 16.21
N THR A 89 -5.19 -4.65 16.87
CA THR A 89 -5.47 -6.10 16.75
C THR A 89 -6.83 -6.51 17.30
N SER A 90 -7.50 -5.68 18.11
CA SER A 90 -8.90 -5.86 18.53
C SER A 90 -9.89 -5.74 17.37
N HIS A 91 -9.45 -5.20 16.23
CA HIS A 91 -10.25 -5.00 15.04
C HIS A 91 -9.70 -5.80 13.85
N ARG A 92 -10.54 -5.95 12.84
CA ARG A 92 -10.18 -6.46 11.51
C ARG A 92 -10.51 -5.40 10.47
N TRP A 93 -9.84 -5.47 9.34
CA TRP A 93 -10.04 -4.56 8.22
C TRP A 93 -10.19 -5.33 6.91
N ILE A 94 -10.97 -4.79 5.98
CA ILE A 94 -11.14 -5.35 4.64
C ILE A 94 -11.40 -4.22 3.62
N PRO A 95 -10.75 -4.22 2.45
CA PRO A 95 -11.09 -3.30 1.37
C PRO A 95 -12.53 -3.52 0.90
N LYS A 96 -13.30 -2.44 0.80
CA LYS A 96 -14.72 -2.46 0.41
C LYS A 96 -14.95 -1.86 -0.98
N GLY A 97 -14.11 -0.92 -1.38
CA GLY A 97 -14.21 -0.26 -2.68
C GLY A 97 -12.98 0.57 -2.96
N MET A 98 -12.75 0.88 -4.24
CA MET A 98 -11.64 1.69 -4.69
C MET A 98 -12.07 2.57 -5.86
N THR A 99 -11.75 3.85 -5.79
CA THR A 99 -11.88 4.81 -6.90
C THR A 99 -10.49 5.23 -7.33
N VAL A 100 -10.25 5.30 -8.65
CA VAL A 100 -8.92 5.58 -9.22
C VAL A 100 -9.04 6.55 -10.38
N ASP A 101 -8.21 7.59 -10.36
CA ASP A 101 -8.01 8.56 -11.44
C ASP A 101 -6.61 8.36 -12.06
N TYR A 102 -6.56 8.18 -13.38
CA TYR A 102 -5.30 8.10 -14.13
C TYR A 102 -4.97 9.49 -14.69
N THR A 103 -4.16 10.25 -13.96
CA THR A 103 -3.90 11.67 -14.23
C THR A 103 -2.82 11.88 -15.29
N ALA A 104 -1.88 10.95 -15.45
CA ALA A 104 -0.81 11.02 -16.44
C ALA A 104 -0.25 9.64 -16.82
N LYS A 105 0.51 9.58 -17.93
CA LYS A 105 1.18 8.36 -18.39
C LYS A 105 2.38 8.03 -17.49
N ALA A 106 2.38 6.82 -16.91
CA ALA A 106 3.43 6.33 -16.03
C ALA A 106 4.63 5.73 -16.78
N LYS A 107 5.61 6.55 -17.16
CA LYS A 107 6.77 6.15 -17.99
C LYS A 107 7.98 5.61 -17.21
N THR A 108 7.89 5.54 -15.88
CA THR A 108 8.99 5.07 -15.01
C THR A 108 8.47 4.08 -13.98
N GLY A 109 9.36 3.56 -13.14
CA GLY A 109 8.93 2.96 -11.87
C GLY A 109 8.16 3.97 -11.02
N LEU A 110 7.30 3.46 -10.15
CA LEU A 110 6.33 4.24 -9.39
C LEU A 110 6.55 4.14 -7.89
N ARG A 111 6.07 5.16 -7.18
CA ARG A 111 6.02 5.24 -5.72
C ARG A 111 4.61 5.58 -5.30
N ALA A 112 3.96 4.69 -4.56
CA ALA A 112 2.66 4.92 -3.94
C ALA A 112 2.83 5.29 -2.46
N VAL A 113 2.07 6.29 -2.02
CA VAL A 113 1.95 6.70 -0.62
C VAL A 113 0.47 6.67 -0.26
N ALA A 114 0.10 5.75 0.63
CA ALA A 114 -1.17 5.76 1.34
C ALA A 114 -0.99 6.53 2.64
N GLU A 115 -1.83 7.53 2.89
CA GLU A 115 -1.71 8.38 4.08
C GLU A 115 -3.07 8.94 4.46
N VAL A 116 -3.42 8.87 5.75
CA VAL A 116 -4.64 9.46 6.31
C VAL A 116 -4.27 10.67 7.15
N GLU A 117 -5.09 11.73 7.09
CA GLU A 117 -4.85 12.96 7.84
C GLU A 117 -4.98 12.76 9.35
N SER A 118 -5.94 11.92 9.76
CA SER A 118 -6.17 11.58 11.16
C SER A 118 -6.57 10.12 11.31
N ILE A 119 -6.01 9.46 12.32
CA ILE A 119 -6.39 8.09 12.69
C ILE A 119 -7.67 8.19 13.53
N PRO A 120 -8.78 7.54 13.12
CA PRO A 120 -10.02 7.57 13.90
C PRO A 120 -9.88 6.76 15.20
N ASP A 121 -10.76 7.02 16.16
CA ASP A 121 -10.93 6.12 17.30
C ASP A 121 -11.66 4.84 16.85
N PHE A 122 -11.07 3.69 17.17
CA PHE A 122 -11.60 2.38 16.78
C PHE A 122 -12.47 1.83 17.91
N GLY A 123 -13.73 2.26 17.92
CA GLY A 123 -14.76 1.84 18.87
C GLY A 123 -15.54 0.57 18.43
N PRO A 124 -16.60 0.20 19.16
CA PRO A 124 -17.36 -1.02 18.89
C PRO A 124 -18.20 -0.98 17.61
N THR A 125 -18.36 0.19 16.98
CA THR A 125 -19.16 0.35 15.77
C THR A 125 -18.28 0.27 14.53
N PRO A 126 -18.64 -0.54 13.50
CA PRO A 126 -17.90 -0.57 12.25
C PRO A 126 -17.86 0.78 11.56
N ILE A 127 -16.68 1.14 11.02
CA ILE A 127 -16.47 2.37 10.25
C ILE A 127 -15.97 2.03 8.85
N ASP A 128 -16.25 2.93 7.90
CA ASP A 128 -15.62 2.92 6.58
C ASP A 128 -14.56 4.02 6.56
N LEU A 129 -13.29 3.63 6.55
CA LEU A 129 -12.14 4.53 6.52
C LEU A 129 -11.69 4.74 5.06
N PRO A 130 -11.90 5.92 4.47
CA PRO A 130 -11.31 6.24 3.18
C PRO A 130 -9.80 6.43 3.33
N VAL A 131 -9.01 5.70 2.53
CA VAL A 131 -7.55 5.80 2.52
C VAL A 131 -7.10 6.39 1.18
N PRO A 132 -6.72 7.68 1.13
CA PRO A 132 -6.12 8.29 -0.04
C PRO A 132 -4.77 7.66 -0.37
N VAL A 133 -4.50 7.46 -1.65
CA VAL A 133 -3.23 6.98 -2.19
C VAL A 133 -2.78 7.87 -3.35
N SER A 134 -1.61 8.48 -3.21
CA SER A 134 -0.94 9.24 -4.28
C SER A 134 0.16 8.37 -4.89
N ILE A 135 0.13 8.16 -6.22
CA ILE A 135 1.18 7.43 -6.94
C ILE A 135 1.93 8.38 -7.86
N ARG A 136 3.24 8.45 -7.66
CA ARG A 136 4.13 9.34 -8.38
C ARG A 136 5.20 8.59 -9.15
N ASP A 137 5.60 9.18 -10.28
CA ASP A 137 6.74 8.72 -11.06
C ASP A 137 8.07 9.20 -10.45
N LYS A 138 9.20 8.90 -11.11
CA LYS A 138 10.53 9.33 -10.65
C LYS A 138 10.76 10.83 -10.72
N ALA A 139 10.00 11.56 -11.54
CA ALA A 139 10.05 13.02 -11.60
C ALA A 139 9.15 13.69 -10.54
N GLY A 140 8.43 12.90 -9.73
CA GLY A 140 7.53 13.39 -8.70
C GLY A 140 6.14 13.78 -9.22
N VAL A 141 5.84 13.50 -10.49
CA VAL A 141 4.54 13.77 -11.11
C VAL A 141 3.54 12.72 -10.61
N GLU A 142 2.39 13.18 -10.10
CA GLU A 142 1.28 12.29 -9.77
C GLU A 142 0.66 11.74 -11.05
N VAL A 143 0.79 10.43 -11.23
CA VAL A 143 0.30 9.70 -12.41
C VAL A 143 -0.99 8.93 -12.13
N VAL A 144 -1.23 8.58 -10.87
CA VAL A 144 -2.45 7.95 -10.40
C VAL A 144 -2.81 8.51 -9.03
N ARG A 145 -4.10 8.82 -8.85
CA ARG A 145 -4.71 9.10 -7.56
C ARG A 145 -5.73 8.01 -7.27
N ALA A 146 -5.73 7.47 -6.07
CA ALA A 146 -6.73 6.50 -5.65
C ALA A 146 -7.28 6.82 -4.27
N VAL A 147 -8.49 6.35 -4.00
CA VAL A 147 -9.05 6.27 -2.64
C VAL A 147 -9.58 4.86 -2.46
N ILE A 148 -9.05 4.15 -1.48
CA ILE A 148 -9.49 2.80 -1.13
C ILE A 148 -10.26 2.88 0.18
N THR A 149 -11.54 2.55 0.15
CA THR A 149 -12.39 2.52 1.33
C THR A 149 -12.19 1.20 2.06
N VAL A 150 -11.71 1.27 3.30
CA VAL A 150 -11.47 0.12 4.16
C VAL A 150 -12.55 0.03 5.21
N ARG A 151 -13.29 -1.09 5.24
CA ARG A 151 -14.21 -1.39 6.34
C ARG A 151 -13.38 -1.87 7.53
N VAL A 152 -13.50 -1.18 8.65
CA VAL A 152 -12.89 -1.58 9.93
C VAL A 152 -14.01 -1.96 10.91
N SER A 153 -13.88 -3.10 11.56
CA SER A 153 -14.86 -3.59 12.55
C SER A 153 -14.18 -4.32 13.70
N PRO A 154 -14.78 -4.37 14.89
CA PRO A 154 -14.31 -5.24 15.97
C PRO A 154 -14.22 -6.69 15.49
N ARG A 155 -13.29 -7.46 16.07
CA ARG A 155 -13.13 -8.88 15.75
C ARG A 155 -14.29 -9.71 16.28
#